data_AF-A0A6N7QZ54-F1
#
_entry.id   AF-A0A6N7QZ54-F1
#
_cell.length_a   1.000
_cell.length_b   1.000
_cell.length_c   1.000
_cell.angle_alpha   90.00
_cell.angle_beta   90.00
_cell.angle_gamma   90.00
#
_symmetry.space_group_name_H-M   'P 1'
#
loop_
_entity.id
_entity.type
_entity.pdbx_description
1 polymer ?
#
loop_
_entity_poly.entity_id
_entity_poly.type
_entity_poly.pdbx_seq_one_letter_code
_entity_poly.pdbx_strand_id
1 'polypeptide(L)'
;MIKDYRITRKTLAIVPNKDIFYQSKIIEREKEIYHSSSPFPIIKENCMHYGAAYDGRKKSVQHHLNFHQKTPIPVSPSKGIYTFPTEAPENDNCCWLFFHGVKYIFNNTENTIVLFINEKWLTLDTSTYTLKTQYDRTGMCKVVFDQL
;
A
#
# COMPACT_ATOMS: atom_id res chain seq x y z
N MET A 1 -23.25 9.37 -7.11
CA MET A 1 -22.02 9.54 -6.32
C MET A 1 -21.26 8.23 -6.34
N ILE A 2 -20.05 8.22 -6.89
CA ILE A 2 -19.14 7.08 -6.78
C ILE A 2 -18.86 6.91 -5.28
N LYS A 3 -19.13 5.73 -4.72
CA LYS A 3 -18.83 5.47 -3.31
C LYS A 3 -17.32 5.37 -3.16
N ASP A 4 -16.72 6.34 -2.49
CA ASP A 4 -15.29 6.29 -2.15
C ASP A 4 -14.99 4.98 -1.41
N TYR A 5 -14.01 4.25 -1.90
CA TYR A 5 -13.53 3.06 -1.21
C TYR A 5 -12.89 3.43 0.13
N ARG A 6 -13.19 2.67 1.19
CA ARG A 6 -12.67 2.88 2.54
C ARG A 6 -11.66 1.80 2.87
N ILE A 7 -10.39 2.18 3.00
CA ILE A 7 -9.30 1.29 3.42
C ILE A 7 -9.55 0.85 4.87
N THR A 8 -9.49 -0.46 5.12
CA THR A 8 -9.61 -1.05 6.45
C THR A 8 -8.55 -2.12 6.67
N ARG A 9 -8.57 -2.77 7.84
CA ARG A 9 -7.75 -3.98 8.12
C ARG A 9 -8.10 -5.19 7.25
N LYS A 10 -9.13 -5.09 6.41
CA LYS A 10 -9.43 -6.12 5.41
C LYS A 10 -8.64 -5.90 4.12
N THR A 11 -8.13 -4.70 3.87
CA THR A 11 -7.42 -4.33 2.63
C THR A 11 -5.99 -4.86 2.65
N LEU A 12 -5.65 -5.72 1.70
CA LEU A 12 -4.34 -6.38 1.58
C LEU A 12 -3.46 -5.71 0.51
N ALA A 13 -4.07 -5.30 -0.60
CA ALA A 13 -3.40 -4.55 -1.66
C ALA A 13 -4.39 -3.71 -2.47
N ILE A 14 -3.89 -2.64 -3.09
CA ILE A 14 -4.57 -1.89 -4.16
C ILE A 14 -3.63 -1.88 -5.35
N VAL A 15 -4.06 -2.51 -6.44
CA VAL A 15 -3.24 -2.66 -7.66
C VAL A 15 -3.89 -1.92 -8.81
N PRO A 16 -3.11 -1.33 -9.74
CA PRO A 16 -3.65 -0.76 -10.96
C PRO A 16 -4.39 -1.82 -11.78
N ASN A 17 -5.43 -1.41 -12.48
CA ASN A 17 -6.17 -2.25 -13.42
C ASN A 17 -6.30 -1.51 -14.74
N LYS A 18 -5.82 -2.11 -15.84
CA LYS A 18 -5.79 -1.50 -17.18
C LYS A 18 -7.17 -1.61 -17.86
N ASP A 19 -8.18 -1.07 -17.20
CA ASP A 19 -9.56 -1.01 -17.69
C ASP A 19 -10.04 0.44 -17.74
N ILE A 20 -10.90 0.74 -18.72
CA ILE A 20 -11.38 2.10 -18.99
C ILE A 20 -12.28 2.60 -17.84
N PHE A 21 -13.08 1.71 -17.23
CA PHE A 21 -14.05 2.05 -16.20
C PHE A 21 -13.56 1.74 -14.79
N TYR A 22 -12.71 0.71 -14.63
CA TYR A 22 -12.21 0.24 -13.35
C TYR A 22 -10.69 0.34 -13.30
N GLN A 23 -10.16 1.48 -12.90
CA GLN A 23 -8.72 1.76 -12.92
C GLN A 23 -7.92 1.10 -11.78
N SER A 24 -8.59 0.47 -10.81
CA SER A 24 -7.91 -0.32 -9.78
C SER A 24 -8.67 -1.59 -9.40
N LYS A 25 -7.90 -2.57 -8.95
CA LYS A 25 -8.38 -3.77 -8.27
C LYS A 25 -7.89 -3.75 -6.84
N ILE A 26 -8.82 -3.87 -5.91
CA ILE A 26 -8.57 -3.89 -4.47
C ILE A 26 -8.70 -5.32 -3.99
N ILE A 27 -7.65 -5.84 -3.37
CA ILE A 27 -7.62 -7.18 -2.80
C ILE A 27 -7.94 -7.05 -1.32
N GLU A 28 -9.11 -7.51 -0.91
CA GLU A 28 -9.46 -7.70 0.49
C GLU A 28 -9.25 -9.16 0.93
N ARG A 29 -9.31 -9.39 2.25
CA ARG A 29 -9.19 -10.73 2.85
C ARG A 29 -10.15 -11.75 2.23
N GLU A 30 -11.39 -11.37 1.97
CA GLU A 30 -12.47 -12.28 1.55
C GLU A 30 -12.90 -12.09 0.09
N LYS A 31 -12.60 -10.93 -0.51
CA LYS A 31 -13.11 -10.57 -1.84
C LYS A 31 -12.15 -9.65 -2.58
N GLU A 32 -12.40 -9.51 -3.87
CA GLU A 32 -11.76 -8.52 -4.72
C GLU A 32 -12.81 -7.51 -5.16
N ILE A 33 -12.42 -6.24 -5.23
CA ILE A 33 -13.30 -5.13 -5.60
C ILE A 33 -12.64 -4.37 -6.73
N TYR A 34 -13.40 -4.10 -7.79
CA TYR A 34 -12.98 -3.21 -8.87
C TYR A 34 -13.49 -1.80 -8.60
N HIS A 35 -12.61 -0.80 -8.74
CA HIS A 35 -12.93 0.58 -8.43
C HIS A 35 -12.51 1.51 -9.57
N SER A 36 -13.30 2.57 -9.79
CA SER A 36 -13.13 3.46 -10.94
C SER A 36 -11.92 4.38 -10.84
N SER A 37 -11.49 4.73 -9.62
CA SER A 37 -10.27 5.49 -9.39
C SER A 37 -9.02 4.61 -9.44
N SER A 38 -7.92 5.16 -9.93
CA SER A 38 -6.58 4.56 -9.82
C SER A 38 -6.11 4.47 -8.36
N PRO A 39 -5.08 3.68 -8.05
CA PRO A 39 -4.66 3.42 -6.66
C PRO A 39 -4.27 4.67 -5.86
N PHE A 40 -3.52 5.60 -6.46
CA PHE A 40 -2.97 6.74 -5.71
C PHE A 40 -4.05 7.73 -5.21
N PRO A 41 -5.08 8.11 -6.01
CA PRO A 41 -6.24 8.83 -5.51
C PRO A 41 -6.93 8.16 -4.31
N ILE A 42 -7.10 6.83 -4.34
CA ILE A 42 -7.73 6.09 -3.23
C ILE A 42 -6.91 6.24 -1.94
N ILE A 43 -5.58 6.16 -2.03
CA ILE A 43 -4.68 6.35 -0.89
C ILE A 43 -4.78 7.78 -0.35
N LYS A 44 -4.74 8.80 -1.23
CA LYS A 44 -4.84 10.21 -0.83
C LYS A 44 -6.15 10.53 -0.13
N GLU A 45 -7.25 10.06 -0.69
CA GLU A 45 -8.59 10.25 -0.13
C GLU A 45 -8.70 9.58 1.24
N ASN A 46 -8.20 8.35 1.39
CA ASN A 46 -8.25 7.65 2.67
C ASN A 46 -7.33 8.27 3.73
N CYS A 47 -6.19 8.85 3.35
CA CYS A 47 -5.38 9.65 4.27
C CYS A 47 -6.20 10.81 4.84
N MET A 48 -6.89 11.57 3.97
CA MET A 48 -7.76 12.69 4.35
C MET A 48 -8.92 12.22 5.23
N HIS A 49 -9.58 11.12 4.86
CA HIS A 49 -10.65 10.51 5.66
C HIS A 49 -10.18 10.17 7.08
N TYR A 50 -8.94 9.69 7.23
CA TYR A 50 -8.33 9.41 8.52
C TYR A 50 -7.64 10.61 9.19
N GLY A 51 -8.01 11.84 8.78
CA GLY A 51 -7.68 13.07 9.50
C GLY A 51 -6.35 13.73 9.13
N ALA A 52 -5.65 13.29 8.09
CA ALA A 52 -4.42 13.96 7.65
C ALA A 52 -4.12 13.77 6.16
N ALA A 53 -3.70 14.83 5.48
CA ALA A 53 -3.32 14.78 4.08
C ALA A 53 -2.15 13.79 3.84
N TYR A 54 -2.18 13.14 2.67
CA TYR A 54 -1.10 12.25 2.21
C TYR A 54 0.28 12.91 2.33
N ASP A 55 0.43 14.14 1.84
CA ASP A 55 1.71 14.84 1.88
C ASP A 55 2.17 15.16 3.31
N GLY A 56 1.23 15.40 4.23
CA GLY A 56 1.54 15.56 5.65
C GLY A 56 2.08 14.28 6.26
N ARG A 57 1.43 13.13 5.97
CA ARG A 57 1.90 11.81 6.42
C ARG A 57 3.27 11.48 5.84
N LYS A 58 3.46 11.70 4.53
CA LYS A 58 4.75 11.50 3.84
C LYS A 58 5.87 12.35 4.46
N LYS A 59 5.61 13.65 4.69
CA LYS A 59 6.58 14.57 5.32
C LYS A 59 6.93 14.14 6.75
N SER A 60 5.96 13.69 7.54
CA SER A 60 6.20 13.20 8.89
C SER A 60 7.11 11.96 8.88
N VAL A 61 6.86 10.99 7.99
CA VAL A 61 7.72 9.80 7.85
C VAL A 61 9.13 10.19 7.42
N GLN A 62 9.26 11.11 6.46
CA GLN A 62 10.56 11.63 6.02
C GLN A 62 11.32 12.33 7.16
N HIS A 63 10.62 13.09 8.00
CA HIS A 63 11.21 13.77 9.14
C HIS A 63 11.75 12.78 10.20
N HIS A 64 10.96 11.77 10.57
CA HIS A 64 11.34 10.84 11.62
C HIS A 64 12.32 9.75 11.17
N LEU A 65 12.27 9.33 9.91
CA LEU A 65 12.97 8.13 9.43
C LEU A 65 13.90 8.37 8.24
N ASN A 66 13.96 9.60 7.71
CA ASN A 66 14.80 9.97 6.56
C ASN A 66 14.51 9.13 5.29
N PHE A 67 13.29 8.60 5.15
CA PHE A 67 12.85 7.79 4.02
C PHE A 67 12.25 8.66 2.90
N HIS A 68 13.10 9.15 2.00
CA HIS A 68 12.68 10.10 0.95
C HIS A 68 12.03 9.47 -0.29
N GLN A 69 12.41 8.24 -0.63
CA GLN A 69 11.91 7.54 -1.81
C GLN A 69 10.97 6.39 -1.42
N LYS A 70 9.87 6.26 -2.17
CA LYS A 70 8.83 5.23 -1.96
C LYS A 70 8.38 5.17 -0.50
N THR A 71 8.24 6.35 0.11
CA THR A 71 7.98 6.54 1.54
C THR A 71 6.75 5.73 1.98
N PRO A 72 6.86 4.88 3.02
CA PRO A 72 5.70 4.24 3.64
C PRO A 72 4.69 5.27 4.12
N ILE A 73 3.40 4.94 4.04
CA ILE A 73 2.30 5.83 4.41
C ILE A 73 1.53 5.23 5.58
N PRO A 74 1.56 5.86 6.76
CA PRO A 74 0.74 5.47 7.89
C PRO A 74 -0.70 5.97 7.68
N VAL A 75 -1.49 5.28 6.87
CA VAL A 75 -2.86 5.68 6.49
C VAL A 75 -3.75 5.87 7.73
N SER A 76 -3.65 4.98 8.71
CA SER A 76 -4.32 5.12 10.01
C SER A 76 -3.49 4.42 11.10
N PRO A 77 -2.55 5.13 11.76
CA PRO A 77 -1.72 4.58 12.84
C PRO A 77 -2.57 3.99 13.97
N SER A 78 -3.62 4.71 14.40
CA SER A 78 -4.53 4.27 15.47
C SER A 78 -5.27 2.96 15.17
N LYS A 79 -5.46 2.64 13.88
CA LYS A 79 -6.00 1.35 13.44
C LYS A 79 -4.91 0.36 13.06
N GLY A 80 -3.64 0.75 13.11
CA GLY A 80 -2.46 0.02 12.65
C GLY A 80 -2.45 -0.30 11.15
N ILE A 81 -2.98 0.62 10.34
CA ILE A 81 -3.01 0.51 8.88
C ILE A 81 -1.83 1.31 8.31
N TYR A 82 -0.84 0.57 7.83
CA TYR A 82 0.35 1.08 7.16
C TYR A 82 0.46 0.44 5.78
N THR A 83 0.82 1.24 4.78
CA THR A 83 0.98 0.79 3.39
C THR A 83 2.25 1.35 2.78
N PHE A 84 2.77 0.70 1.75
CA PHE A 84 3.92 1.15 1.01
C PHE A 84 3.73 0.94 -0.49
N PRO A 85 4.26 1.87 -1.31
CA PRO A 85 4.19 1.74 -2.76
C PRO A 85 5.30 0.82 -3.27
N THR A 86 5.01 0.03 -4.31
CA THR A 86 6.01 -0.80 -4.99
C THR A 86 6.95 0.04 -5.87
N GLU A 87 6.42 1.16 -6.38
CA GLU A 87 7.09 2.10 -7.27
C GLU A 87 6.92 3.56 -6.80
N ALA A 88 7.27 4.54 -7.62
CA ALA A 88 6.85 5.92 -7.36
C ALA A 88 5.31 5.97 -7.36
N PRO A 89 4.66 6.64 -6.39
CA PRO A 89 3.21 6.81 -6.31
C PRO A 89 2.56 7.34 -7.60
N GLU A 90 3.30 8.10 -8.38
CA GLU A 90 2.89 8.71 -9.64
C GLU A 90 3.01 7.75 -10.85
N ASN A 91 3.62 6.57 -10.69
CA ASN A 91 3.69 5.57 -11.75
C ASN A 91 2.35 4.83 -11.89
N ASP A 92 1.85 4.70 -13.11
CA ASP A 92 0.62 3.98 -13.45
C ASP A 92 0.64 2.50 -13.05
N ASN A 93 1.82 1.88 -12.94
CA ASN A 93 1.99 0.48 -12.50
C ASN A 93 2.17 0.35 -10.98
N CYS A 94 2.15 1.46 -10.23
CA CYS A 94 2.41 1.45 -8.79
C CYS A 94 1.29 0.72 -8.02
N CYS A 95 1.68 -0.36 -7.35
CA CYS A 95 0.83 -1.09 -6.43
C CYS A 95 1.05 -0.57 -5.00
N TRP A 96 0.00 -0.67 -4.18
CA TRP A 96 0.07 -0.37 -2.75
C TRP A 96 -0.16 -1.64 -1.96
N LEU A 97 0.84 -2.05 -1.19
CA LEU A 97 0.77 -3.24 -0.34
C LEU A 97 0.54 -2.81 1.10
N PHE A 98 -0.31 -3.54 1.82
CA PHE A 98 -0.60 -3.24 3.23
C PHE A 98 0.25 -4.13 4.13
N PHE A 99 1.02 -3.50 5.02
CA PHE A 99 2.01 -4.17 5.87
C PHE A 99 1.40 -5.36 6.63
N HIS A 100 0.23 -5.16 7.23
CA HIS A 100 -0.47 -6.19 8.00
C HIS A 100 -1.03 -7.35 7.15
N GLY A 101 -1.13 -7.17 5.84
CA GLY A 101 -1.68 -8.16 4.91
C GLY A 101 -0.62 -9.06 4.28
N VAL A 102 0.66 -8.66 4.31
CA VAL A 102 1.77 -9.41 3.71
C VAL A 102 2.22 -10.52 4.67
N LYS A 103 2.25 -11.76 4.17
CA LYS A 103 2.74 -12.95 4.89
C LYS A 103 4.20 -13.23 4.54
N TYR A 104 4.53 -13.33 3.25
CA TYR A 104 5.89 -13.53 2.75
C TYR A 104 6.14 -12.79 1.44
N ILE A 105 7.40 -12.40 1.22
CA ILE A 105 7.89 -11.86 -0.06
C ILE A 105 9.06 -12.72 -0.51
N PHE A 106 8.95 -13.36 -1.68
CA PHE A 106 9.96 -14.26 -2.22
C PHE A 106 10.07 -14.15 -3.74
N ASN A 107 11.21 -14.58 -4.29
CA ASN A 107 11.44 -14.61 -5.73
C ASN A 107 10.87 -15.91 -6.33
N ASN A 108 10.23 -15.82 -7.50
CA ASN A 108 9.92 -16.93 -8.37
C ASN A 108 10.54 -16.68 -9.77
N THR A 109 11.67 -17.35 -10.03
CA THR A 109 12.51 -17.27 -11.25
C THR A 109 12.85 -15.85 -11.71
N GLU A 110 11.88 -15.15 -12.30
CA GLU A 110 12.01 -13.82 -12.90
C GLU A 110 11.18 -12.74 -12.20
N ASN A 111 10.24 -13.12 -11.34
CA ASN A 111 9.28 -12.20 -10.72
C ASN A 111 9.31 -12.27 -9.19
N THR A 112 8.84 -11.21 -8.52
CA THR A 112 8.60 -11.29 -7.08
C THR A 112 7.17 -11.70 -6.80
N ILE A 113 6.99 -12.62 -5.86
CA ILE A 113 5.71 -13.05 -5.33
C ILE A 113 5.52 -12.45 -3.93
N VAL A 114 4.38 -11.80 -3.74
CA VAL A 114 3.87 -11.38 -2.43
C VAL A 114 2.74 -12.33 -2.05
N LEU A 115 2.99 -13.17 -1.04
CA LEU A 115 1.95 -14.01 -0.44
C LEU A 115 1.26 -13.22 0.66
N PHE A 116 -0.06 -13.16 0.62
CA PHE A 116 -0.88 -12.50 1.64
C PHE A 116 -1.35 -13.48 2.72
N ILE A 117 -1.82 -12.93 3.85
CA ILE A 117 -2.34 -13.70 5.00
C ILE A 117 -3.59 -14.54 4.69
N ASN A 118 -4.24 -14.35 3.53
CA ASN A 118 -5.35 -15.16 3.06
C ASN A 118 -4.92 -16.22 2.03
N GLU A 119 -3.62 -16.53 1.96
CA GLU A 119 -3.00 -17.47 1.03
C GLU A 119 -3.11 -17.12 -0.46
N LYS A 120 -3.74 -15.99 -0.80
CA LYS A 120 -3.64 -15.42 -2.15
C LYS A 120 -2.27 -14.81 -2.36
N TRP A 121 -1.83 -14.75 -3.62
CA TRP A 121 -0.58 -14.13 -3.99
C TRP A 121 -0.75 -13.08 -5.08
N LEU A 122 0.22 -12.18 -5.16
CA LEU A 122 0.38 -11.21 -6.23
C LEU A 122 1.78 -11.34 -6.82
N THR A 123 1.86 -11.44 -8.15
CA THR A 123 3.11 -11.40 -8.90
C THR A 123 3.41 -9.96 -9.29
N LEU A 124 4.63 -9.50 -9.03
CA LEU A 124 5.09 -8.14 -9.30
C LEU A 124 6.40 -8.16 -10.10
N ASP A 125 6.46 -7.29 -11.10
CA ASP A 125 7.67 -6.95 -11.86
C ASP A 125 8.51 -5.92 -11.08
N THR A 126 8.82 -6.24 -9.83
CA THR A 126 9.68 -5.43 -8.98
C THR A 126 10.62 -6.37 -8.27
N SER A 127 11.89 -6.02 -8.14
CA SER A 127 12.87 -6.91 -7.52
C SER A 127 12.51 -7.24 -6.07
N THR A 128 12.78 -8.49 -5.66
CA THR A 128 12.47 -8.97 -4.30
C THR A 128 13.20 -8.15 -3.24
N TYR A 129 14.44 -7.73 -3.53
CA TYR A 129 15.21 -6.84 -2.68
C TYR A 129 14.49 -5.51 -2.42
N THR A 130 13.96 -4.88 -3.47
CA THR A 130 13.23 -3.61 -3.36
C THR A 130 11.98 -3.78 -2.50
N LEU A 131 11.19 -4.82 -2.74
CA LEU A 131 9.95 -5.05 -2.00
C LEU A 131 10.18 -5.40 -0.53
N LYS A 132 11.19 -6.23 -0.23
CA LYS A 132 11.61 -6.49 1.16
C LYS A 132 12.07 -5.21 1.85
N THR A 133 12.86 -4.39 1.18
CA THR A 133 13.27 -3.08 1.72
C THR A 133 12.07 -2.19 2.05
N GLN A 134 11.05 -2.11 1.19
CA GLN A 134 9.85 -1.32 1.48
C GLN A 134 9.03 -1.91 2.63
N TYR A 135 8.93 -3.24 2.71
CA TYR A 135 8.28 -3.92 3.82
C TYR A 135 8.98 -3.62 5.16
N ASP A 136 10.31 -3.77 5.21
CA ASP A 136 11.11 -3.52 6.41
C ASP A 136 11.03 -2.04 6.85
N ARG A 137 11.15 -1.11 5.90
CA ARG A 137 10.95 0.33 6.17
C ARG A 137 9.56 0.63 6.72
N THR A 138 8.54 -0.07 6.24
CA THR A 138 7.18 0.08 6.77
C THR A 138 7.04 -0.47 8.18
N GLY A 139 7.75 -1.57 8.49
CA GLY A 139 7.88 -2.08 9.85
C GLY A 139 8.52 -1.06 10.80
N MET A 140 9.62 -0.43 10.39
CA MET A 140 10.26 0.66 11.16
C MET A 140 9.32 1.86 11.33
N CYS A 141 8.60 2.24 10.26
CA CYS A 141 7.57 3.27 10.31
C CYS A 141 6.50 2.95 11.35
N LYS A 142 5.99 1.73 11.36
CA LYS A 142 5.02 1.30 12.37
C LYS A 142 5.57 1.42 13.80
N VAL A 143 6.79 0.95 14.06
CA VAL A 143 7.39 0.99 15.41
C VAL A 143 7.50 2.43 15.93
N VAL A 144 7.93 3.37 15.09
CA VAL A 144 8.06 4.79 15.50
C VAL A 144 6.69 5.43 15.69
N PHE A 145 5.78 5.26 14.74
CA PHE A 145 4.48 5.94 14.77
C PHE A 145 3.50 5.38 15.81
N ASP A 146 3.70 4.15 16.26
CA ASP A 146 2.93 3.58 17.37
C ASP A 146 3.35 4.16 18.74
N GLN A 147 4.44 4.92 18.82
CA GLN A 147 4.95 5.57 20.04
C GLN A 147 4.64 7.07 20.13
N LEU A 148 4.06 7.65 19.07
CA LEU A 148 3.64 9.06 18.99
C LEU A 148 2.19 9.22 19.47
#